data_AF-A0A6I6DLJ0-F1
#
_entry.id   AF-A0A6I6DLJ0-F1
#
_cell.length_a   1.000
_cell.length_b   1.000
_cell.length_c   1.000
_cell.angle_alpha   90.00
_cell.angle_beta   90.00
_cell.angle_gamma   90.00
#
_symmetry.space_group_name_H-M   'P 1'
#
loop_
_entity.id
_entity.type
_entity.pdbx_description
1 polymer ?
#
loop_
_entity_poly.entity_id
_entity_poly.type
_entity_poly.pdbx_seq_one_letter_code
_entity_poly.pdbx_strand_id
1 'polypeptide(L)' 'MKLEFERNLATWDRGLRLILAAILFVIPTIAVVGPTLTTILYVLAIINIVEAVIGY' A
#
# COMPACT_ATOMS: atom_id res chain seq x y z
N MET A 1 -25.70 11.09 6.24
CA MET A 1 -25.51 9.69 6.66
C MET A 1 -24.91 8.75 5.59
N LYS A 2 -25.48 8.56 4.39
CA LYS A 2 -24.84 7.67 3.37
C LYS A 2 -23.50 8.19 2.83
N LEU A 3 -23.43 9.48 2.52
CA LEU A 3 -22.22 10.17 2.05
C LEU A 3 -21.05 10.13 3.06
N GLU A 4 -21.35 10.15 4.35
CA GLU A 4 -20.34 10.06 5.41
C GLU A 4 -19.77 8.65 5.51
N PHE A 5 -20.61 7.62 5.31
CA PHE A 5 -20.16 6.23 5.28
C PHE A 5 -19.26 5.93 4.08
N GLU A 6 -19.62 6.39 2.88
CA GLU A 6 -18.81 6.20 1.67
C GLU A 6 -17.47 6.93 1.76
N ARG A 7 -17.47 8.15 2.30
CA ARG A 7 -16.23 8.91 2.54
C ARG A 7 -15.35 8.24 3.58
N ASN A 8 -15.95 7.65 4.62
CA ASN A 8 -15.21 6.92 5.65
C ASN A 8 -14.62 5.62 5.05
N LEU A 9 -15.39 4.88 4.27
CA LEU A 9 -14.93 3.64 3.61
C LEU A 9 -13.77 3.90 2.65
N ALA A 10 -13.84 4.97 1.84
CA ALA A 10 -12.77 5.39 0.94
C ALA A 10 -11.49 5.81 1.71
N THR A 11 -11.66 6.42 2.89
CA THR A 11 -10.51 6.78 3.75
C THR A 11 -9.86 5.53 4.35
N TRP A 12 -10.67 4.54 4.75
CA TRP A 12 -10.19 3.26 5.26
C TRP A 12 -9.44 2.44 4.19
N ASP A 13 -9.94 2.41 2.96
CA ASP A 13 -9.28 1.74 1.83
C ASP A 13 -7.88 2.34 1.56
N ARG A 14 -7.79 3.67 1.50
CA ARG A 14 -6.50 4.38 1.36
C ARG A 14 -5.55 4.07 2.52
N GLY A 15 -6.08 4.03 3.75
CA GLY A 15 -5.30 3.66 4.94
C GLY A 15 -4.73 2.25 4.86
N LEU A 16 -5.54 1.28 4.42
CA LEU A 16 -5.10 -0.12 4.24
C LEU A 16 -4.02 -0.25 3.16
N ARG A 17 -4.15 0.46 2.03
CA ARG A 17 -3.13 0.47 0.97
C ARG A 17 -1.81 1.06 1.45
N LEU A 18 -1.84 2.10 2.29
CA LEU A 18 -0.61 2.64 2.90
C LEU A 18 0.05 1.65 3.86
N ILE A 19 -0.75 0.92 4.66
CA ILE A 19 -0.23 -0.14 5.54
C ILE A 19 0.40 -1.27 4.71
N LEU A 20 -0.26 -1.70 3.64
CA LEU A 20 0.27 -2.70 2.70
C LEU A 20 1.59 -2.24 2.09
N ALA A 21 1.66 -0.99 1.62
CA ALA A 21 2.90 -0.43 1.09
C ALA A 21 4.04 -0.44 2.13
N ALA A 22 3.76 -0.06 3.38
CA ALA A 22 4.75 -0.09 4.44
C ALA A 22 5.29 -1.52 4.69
N ILE A 23 4.41 -2.51 4.73
CA ILE A 23 4.81 -3.92 4.86
C ILE A 23 5.70 -4.35 3.68
N LEU A 24 5.31 -4.00 2.46
CA LEU A 24 6.06 -4.34 1.24
C LEU A 24 7.44 -3.66 1.18
N PHE A 25 7.62 -2.50 1.84
CA PHE A 25 8.95 -1.88 2.00
C PHE A 25 9.81 -2.55 3.07
N VAL A 26 9.19 -3.11 4.13
CA VAL A 26 9.91 -3.73 5.26
C VAL A 26 10.35 -5.16 4.92
N ILE A 27 9.52 -5.96 4.25
CA ILE A 27 9.83 -7.36 3.91
C ILE A 27 11.18 -7.55 3.17
N PRO A 28 11.57 -6.69 2.21
CA PRO A 28 12.88 -6.81 1.56
C PRO A 28 14.06 -6.47 2.47
N THR A 29 13.86 -5.60 3.49
CA THR A 29 14.95 -5.14 4.37
C THR A 29 15.43 -6.19 5.35
N ILE A 30 14.60 -7.19 5.66
CA ILE A 30 14.95 -8.31 6.55
C ILE A 30 15.85 -9.36 5.87
N ALA A 31 16.38 -9.09 4.67
CA ALA A 31 17.30 -9.94 3.91
C ALA A 31 16.80 -11.37 3.61
N VAL A 32 15.50 -11.62 3.78
CA VAL A 32 14.87 -12.93 3.52
C VAL A 32 14.63 -13.16 2.01
N VAL A 33 14.73 -12.11 1.20
CA VAL A 33 14.27 -12.12 -0.19
C VAL A 33 15.39 -11.75 -1.15
N GLY A 34 15.53 -12.52 -2.24
CA GLY A 34 16.53 -12.28 -3.27
C GLY A 34 16.30 -10.97 -4.05
N PRO A 35 17.33 -10.45 -4.75
CA PRO A 35 17.30 -9.12 -5.37
C PRO A 35 16.15 -8.90 -6.38
N THR A 36 15.78 -9.96 -7.11
CA THR A 36 14.64 -9.92 -8.04
C THR A 36 13.32 -9.70 -7.31
N LEU A 37 13.08 -10.41 -6.20
CA LEU A 37 11.86 -10.27 -5.41
C LEU A 37 11.82 -8.94 -4.66
N THR A 38 12.95 -8.47 -4.15
CA THR A 38 13.07 -7.13 -3.54
C THR A 38 12.60 -6.04 -4.48
N THR A 39 13.00 -6.11 -5.75
CA THR A 39 12.59 -5.15 -6.77
C THR A 39 11.07 -5.19 -7.00
N ILE A 40 10.49 -6.40 -7.13
CA ILE A 40 9.04 -6.59 -7.31
C ILE A 40 8.26 -6.02 -6.12
N LEU A 41 8.70 -6.31 -4.89
CA LEU A 41 8.05 -5.84 -3.68
C LEU A 41 8.06 -4.31 -3.58
N TYR A 42 9.17 -3.66 -3.93
CA TYR A 42 9.23 -2.19 -3.98
C TYR A 42 8.32 -1.59 -5.06
N VAL A 43 8.24 -2.20 -6.25
CA VAL A 43 7.31 -1.74 -7.29
C VAL A 43 5.86 -1.84 -6.81
N LEU A 44 5.48 -2.95 -6.19
CA LEU A 44 4.14 -3.14 -5.62
C LEU A 44 3.85 -2.15 -4.49
N ALA A 45 4.84 -1.86 -3.64
CA ALA A 45 4.71 -0.88 -2.58
C ALA A 45 4.42 0.53 -3.14
N ILE A 46 5.14 0.93 -4.21
CA ILE A 46 4.93 2.21 -4.88
C ILE A 46 3.53 2.30 -5.49
N ILE A 47 3.04 1.24 -6.14
CA ILE A 47 1.69 1.20 -6.71
C ILE A 47 0.64 1.44 -5.63
N ASN A 48 0.75 0.76 -4.49
CA ASN A 48 -0.17 0.93 -3.37
C ASN A 48 -0.17 2.37 -2.81
N ILE A 49 1.00 3.02 -2.75
CA ILE A 49 1.10 4.43 -2.34
C ILE A 49 0.41 5.34 -3.35
N VAL A 50 0.68 5.14 -4.65
CA VAL A 50 0.10 5.96 -5.72
C VAL A 50 -1.43 5.85 -5.69
N GLU A 51 -1.94 4.64 -5.56
CA GLU A 51 -3.38 4.40 -5.46
C GLU A 51 -4.00 5.04 -4.21
N ALA A 52 -3.34 4.92 -3.05
CA ALA A 52 -3.81 5.55 -1.82
C ALA A 52 -3.82 7.09 -1.91
N VAL A 53 -2.88 7.70 -2.64
CA VAL A 53 -2.74 9.15 -2.79
C VAL A 53 -3.71 9.70 -3.82
N ILE A 54 -3.81 9.08 -5.01
CA ILE A 54 -4.73 9.50 -6.07
C ILE A 54 -6.18 9.20 -5.67
N GLY A 55 -6.38 8.19 -4.82
CA GLY A 55 -7.67 7.85 -4.26
C GLY A 55 -8.56 7.07 -5.20
N TYR A 56 -7.94 6.25 -6.06
CA TYR A 56 -8.59 5.25 -6.91
C TYR A 56 -9.15 4.09 -6.11
#